data_AF-A0AA35RTK4-F1
#
_entry.id   AF-A0AA35RTK4-F1
#
_cell.length_a   1.000
_cell.length_b   1.000
_cell.length_c   1.000
_cell.angle_alpha   90.00
_cell.angle_beta   90.00
_cell.angle_gamma   90.00
#
_symmetry.space_group_name_H-M   'P 1'
#
loop_
_entity.id
_entity.type
_entity.pdbx_description
1 polymer ?
#
loop_
_entity_poly.entity_id
_entity_poly.type
_entity_poly.pdbx_seq_one_letter_code
_entity_poly.pdbx_strand_id
1 'polypeptide(L)' 'MPRELCQRVAESMEIDDESCGEALNFFDGLNMLFYFPDILPQLVFMEPQMLLDKVSELVEETYHMRQGKKGVRGRS' A
#
# COMPACT_ATOMS: atom_id res chain seq x y z
N MET A 1 2.29 8.71 -3.96
CA MET A 1 2.76 9.52 -5.10
C MET A 1 1.79 9.32 -6.27
N PRO A 2 1.33 10.36 -6.97
CA PRO A 2 0.47 10.19 -8.14
C PRO A 2 1.19 9.42 -9.24
N ARG A 3 0.51 8.49 -9.92
CA ARG A 3 1.10 7.72 -11.04
C ARG A 3 1.55 8.65 -12.16
N GLU A 4 0.81 9.72 -12.44
CA GLU A 4 1.19 10.66 -13.52
C GLU A 4 2.57 11.30 -13.26
N LEU A 5 2.97 11.43 -11.99
CA LEU A 5 4.31 11.91 -11.66
C LEU A 5 5.38 10.87 -11.99
N CYS A 6 5.12 9.58 -11.73
CA CYS A 6 6.00 8.49 -12.15
C CYS A 6 6.18 8.49 -13.68
N GLN A 7 5.07 8.65 -14.41
CA GLN A 7 5.07 8.71 -15.86
C GLN A 7 5.91 9.88 -16.37
N ARG A 8 5.75 11.09 -15.82
CA ARG A 8 6.57 12.25 -16.21
C ARG A 8 8.07 12.05 -15.96
N VAL A 9 8.43 11.35 -14.89
CA VAL A 9 9.84 10.98 -14.61
C VAL A 9 10.33 9.97 -15.64
N ALA A 10 9.54 8.94 -15.94
CA ALA A 10 9.86 7.95 -16.96
C ALA A 10 10.05 8.58 -18.35
N GLU A 11 9.14 9.47 -18.75
CA GLU A 11 9.23 10.23 -20.01
C GLU A 11 10.53 11.05 -20.09
N SER A 12 10.98 11.64 -18.98
CA SER A 12 12.27 12.37 -18.94
C SER A 12 13.50 11.47 -19.12
N MET A 13 13.31 10.16 -19.00
CA MET A 13 14.32 9.11 -19.20
C MET A 13 14.11 8.34 -20.50
N GLU A 14 13.24 8.82 -21.40
CA GLU A 14 12.88 8.16 -22.66
C GLU A 14 12.21 6.78 -22.47
N ILE A 15 11.56 6.57 -21.32
CA ILE A 15 10.80 5.38 -21.00
C ILE A 15 9.32 5.66 -21.33
N ASP A 16 8.71 4.80 -22.15
CA ASP A 16 7.29 4.92 -22.50
C ASP A 16 6.37 4.47 -21.36
N ASP A 17 5.07 4.76 -21.49
CA ASP A 17 4.10 4.51 -20.42
C ASP A 17 3.90 3.01 -20.12
N GLU A 18 4.02 2.15 -21.14
CA GLU A 18 3.93 0.70 -20.99
C GLU A 18 5.12 0.18 -20.16
N SER A 19 6.34 0.58 -20.54
CA SER A 19 7.57 0.24 -19.82
C SER A 19 7.60 0.84 -18.42
N CYS A 20 6.99 2.02 -18.22
CA CYS A 20 6.81 2.60 -16.89
C CYS A 20 5.92 1.71 -16.01
N GLY A 21 4.80 1.23 -16.56
CA GLY A 21 3.91 0.29 -15.89
C GLY A 21 4.61 -1.01 -15.50
N GLU A 22 5.38 -1.60 -16.43
CA GLU A 22 6.17 -2.81 -16.16
C GLU A 22 7.24 -2.58 -15.09
N ALA A 23 7.93 -1.43 -15.10
CA ALA A 23 8.90 -1.08 -14.06
C ALA A 23 8.24 -0.93 -12.68
N LEU A 24 7.06 -0.31 -12.61
CA LEU A 24 6.29 -0.20 -11.37
C LEU A 24 5.86 -1.58 -10.85
N ASN A 25 5.39 -2.48 -11.72
CA ASN A 25 5.07 -3.86 -11.36
C ASN A 25 6.30 -4.63 -10.86
N PHE A 26 7.45 -4.44 -11.51
CA PHE A 26 8.71 -5.04 -11.09
C PHE A 26 9.13 -4.57 -9.69
N PHE A 27 9.05 -3.26 -9.42
CA PHE A 27 9.40 -2.70 -8.11
C PHE A 27 8.42 -3.10 -7.00
N ASP A 28 7.14 -3.27 -7.34
CA ASP A 28 6.13 -3.85 -6.44
C ASP A 28 6.49 -5.28 -6.04
N GLY A 29 6.86 -6.13 -7.01
CA GLY A 29 7.31 -7.50 -6.74
C GLY A 29 8.56 -7.59 -5.86
N LEU A 30 9.38 -6.54 -5.82
CA LEU A 30 10.55 -6.42 -4.95
C LEU A 30 10.25 -5.75 -3.60
N ASN A 31 9.01 -5.34 -3.34
CA ASN A 31 8.59 -4.57 -2.16
C ASN A 31 9.38 -3.26 -1.97
N MET A 32 9.87 -2.65 -3.05
CA MET A 32 10.50 -1.31 -2.98
C MET A 32 9.47 -0.19 -2.93
N LEU A 33 8.31 -0.43 -3.55
CA LEU A 33 7.11 0.40 -3.52
C LEU A 33 5.90 -0.53 -3.57
N PHE A 34 4.70 -0.01 -3.40
CA PHE A 34 3.47 -0.73 -3.76
C PHE A 34 2.74 -0.07 -4.91
N TYR A 35 2.31 -0.88 -5.87
CA TYR A 35 1.56 -0.44 -7.04
C TYR A 35 0.36 -1.37 -7.27
N PHE A 36 -0.85 -0.80 -7.20
CA PHE A 36 -2.10 -1.54 -7.33
C PHE A 36 -2.89 -1.07 -8.55
N PRO A 37 -2.50 -1.43 -9.78
CA PRO A 37 -3.10 -0.90 -11.01
C PRO A 37 -4.61 -1.19 -11.11
N ASP A 38 -5.09 -2.31 -10.56
CA ASP A 38 -6.50 -2.70 -10.64
C ASP A 38 -7.39 -2.06 -9.57
N ILE A 39 -6.81 -1.59 -8.47
CA ILE A 39 -7.55 -1.09 -7.29
C ILE A 39 -7.39 0.42 -7.16
N LEU A 40 -6.18 0.92 -7.40
CA LEU A 40 -5.79 2.31 -7.19
C LEU A 40 -4.80 2.76 -8.29
N PRO A 41 -5.18 2.72 -9.59
CA PRO A 41 -4.28 2.97 -10.73
C PRO A 41 -3.59 4.34 -10.72
N GLN A 42 -4.18 5.31 -10.03
CA GLN A 42 -3.70 6.69 -9.97
C GLN A 42 -2.61 6.90 -8.90
N LEU A 43 -2.27 5.89 -8.10
CA LEU A 43 -1.36 6.02 -6.97
C LEU A 43 -0.27 4.94 -6.94
N VAL A 44 0.93 5.39 -6.56
CA VAL A 44 2.10 4.57 -6.25
C VAL A 44 2.54 4.88 -4.82
N PHE A 45 2.68 3.85 -3.98
CA PHE A 45 3.10 3.99 -2.59
C PHE A 45 4.61 3.80 -2.47
N MET A 46 5.34 4.90 -2.36
CA MET A 46 6.82 4.90 -2.34
C MET A 46 7.43 4.44 -1.02
N GLU A 47 6.64 4.35 0.04
CA GLU A 47 7.10 3.96 1.37
C GLU A 47 6.30 2.76 1.89
N PRO A 48 6.70 1.53 1.50
CA PRO A 48 6.00 0.30 1.89
C PRO A 48 5.83 0.14 3.40
N GLN A 49 6.83 0.55 4.18
CA GLN A 49 6.85 0.40 5.64
C GLN A 49 5.71 1.18 6.31
N MET A 50 5.45 2.43 5.90
CA MET A 50 4.33 3.19 6.46
C MET A 50 2.98 2.52 6.26
N LEU A 51 2.76 1.87 5.10
CA LEU A 51 1.51 1.17 4.84
C LEU A 51 1.39 -0.07 5.73
N LEU A 52 2.47 -0.84 5.85
CA LEU A 52 2.53 -2.03 6.70
C LEU A 52 2.35 -1.70 8.18
N ASP A 53 2.92 -0.58 8.64
CA ASP A 53 2.76 -0.08 10.00
C ASP A 53 1.30 0.25 10.30
N LYS A 54 0.61 0.92 9.37
CA LYS A 54 -0.81 1.25 9.52
C LYS A 54 -1.72 0.02 9.48
N VAL A 55 -1.41 -0.95 8.64
CA VAL A 55 -2.11 -2.24 8.65
C VAL A 55 -1.89 -2.97 9.97
N SER A 56 -0.66 -2.96 10.50
CA SER A 56 -0.32 -3.58 11.78
C SER A 56 -1.04 -2.92 12.95
N GLU A 57 -1.04 -1.58 13.02
CA GLU A 57 -1.78 -0.79 14.02
C GLU A 57 -3.28 -1.14 13.99
N LEU A 58 -3.87 -1.24 12.80
CA LEU A 58 -5.28 -1.61 12.64
C LEU A 58 -5.57 -3.04 13.12
N VAL A 59 -4.67 -3.98 12.85
CA VAL A 59 -4.79 -5.37 13.30
C VAL A 59 -4.70 -5.45 14.83
N GLU A 60 -3.75 -4.73 15.44
CA GLU A 60 -3.58 -4.63 16.88
C GLU A 60 -4.83 -4.05 17.55
N GLU A 61 -5.34 -2.92 17.06
CA GLU A 61 -6.56 -2.30 17.57
C GLU A 61 -7.76 -3.25 17.45
N THR A 62 -7.91 -3.91 16.30
CA THR A 62 -8.99 -4.90 16.09
C THR A 62 -8.87 -6.06 17.07
N TYR A 63 -7.65 -6.52 17.35
CA TYR A 63 -7.39 -7.58 18.32
C TYR A 63 -7.75 -7.13 19.74
N HIS A 64 -7.34 -5.93 20.15
CA HIS A 64 -7.68 -5.35 21.45
C HIS A 64 -9.20 -5.19 21.62
N MET A 65 -9.91 -4.69 20.61
CA MET A 65 -11.38 -4.58 20.64
C MET A 65 -12.08 -5.94 20.79
N ARG A 66 -11.55 -6.99 20.14
CA ARG A 66 -12.08 -8.36 20.27
C ARG A 66 -11.81 -8.97 21.63
N GLN A 67 -10.66 -8.69 22.25
CA GLN A 67 -10.34 -9.15 23.60
C GLN A 67 -11.13 -8.39 24.68
N GLY A 68 -11.35 -7.08 24.52
CA GLY A 68 -12.18 -6.27 25.41
C GLY A 68 -13.65 -6.74 25.50
N LYS A 69 -14.18 -7.37 24.44
CA LYS A 69 -15.52 -7.99 24.43
C LYS A 69 -15.63 -9.29 25.26
N LYS A 70 -14.52 -9.91 25.67
CA LYS A 70 -14.55 -11.13 26.51
C LYS A 70 -14.74 -10.83 28.01
N GLY A 71 -14.74 -9.56 28.43
CA GLY A 71 -14.87 -9.15 29.83
C GLY A 71 -16.29 -8.82 30.33
N VAL A 72 -17.30 -8.79 29.46
CA VAL A 72 -18.68 -8.41 29.84
C VAL A 72 -19.67 -9.50 29.42
N ARG A 73 -19.48 -10.71 29.93
CA ARG A 73 -20.53 -11.74 29.99
C ARG A 73 -20.39 -12.50 31.30
N GLY A 74 -21.20 -12.10 32.29
CA GLY A 74 -21.47 -12.90 33.48
C GLY A 74 -21.10 -12.25 34.82
N ARG A 75 -21.83 -11.22 35.25
CA ARG A 75 -22.16 -10.98 36.67
C ARG A 75 -23.53 -10.33 36.80
N SER A 76 -24.56 -11.17 36.88
CA SER A 76 -25.68 -11.11 37.82
C SER A 76 -26.58 -12.31 37.55
#